data_AF-A0A7S3IWV1-F1
#
_entry.id   AF-A0A7S3IWV1-F1
#
_cell.length_a   1.000
_cell.length_b   1.000
_cell.length_c   1.000
_cell.angle_alpha   90.00
_cell.angle_beta   90.00
_cell.angle_gamma   90.00
#
_symmetry.space_group_name_H-M   'P 1'
#
loop_
_entity.id
_entity.type
_entity.pdbx_description
1 polymer ?
#
loop_
_entity_poly.entity_id
_entity_poly.type
_entity_poly.pdbx_seq_one_letter_code
_entity_poly.pdbx_strand_id
1 'polypeptide(L)'
;DNKIQTPTAMSEADKEVNLSSTNVVETSSQQAQSISNRIEANQSTTQPASDPHPERTPQQQKQMQENRRLGSFPSDLSSMKQIFSLKSKSQMARERFSMKAQEYLDSHKMSIYLQDAIKIILDRKEEKPLDLLTDYFNTTLKGEHILLREYAFVSATQLNRKCFLQQIRKVFHSTPYYHTITGLDYHQMICLICSDFPRNLMIETIKTLPLAKQTTISAKSGTEILFEQFDLDKLQAAVCIYFYYNEFMENVRTLFQ
;
A
#
# COMPACT_ATOMS: atom_id res chain seq x y z
N ASP A 1 24.44 14.90 -65.85
CA ASP A 1 25.59 13.98 -66.04
C ASP A 1 26.15 13.61 -64.67
N ASN A 2 26.04 12.34 -64.24
CA ASN A 2 27.03 11.26 -64.45
C ASN A 2 28.42 11.62 -63.87
N LYS A 3 28.79 11.02 -62.72
CA LYS A 3 29.69 9.82 -62.61
C LYS A 3 31.19 10.24 -62.71
N ILE A 4 32.17 9.69 -61.96
CA ILE A 4 32.31 8.32 -61.43
C ILE A 4 33.44 8.18 -60.35
N GLN A 5 33.26 7.25 -59.41
CA GLN A 5 34.20 6.40 -58.63
C GLN A 5 35.43 6.87 -57.81
N THR A 6 35.53 6.20 -56.65
CA THR A 6 36.68 5.92 -55.77
C THR A 6 37.65 4.86 -56.34
N PRO A 7 38.86 4.72 -55.77
CA PRO A 7 39.24 3.53 -54.95
C PRO A 7 40.14 3.89 -53.73
N THR A 8 40.65 3.02 -52.83
CA THR A 8 40.26 1.71 -52.19
C THR A 8 41.29 1.39 -51.06
N ALA A 9 41.03 0.39 -50.19
CA ALA A 9 41.87 -0.24 -49.14
C ALA A 9 41.84 0.42 -47.74
N MET A 10 41.34 -0.17 -46.64
CA MET A 10 41.25 -1.55 -46.07
C MET A 10 42.50 -2.08 -45.33
N SER A 11 42.33 -2.23 -44.01
CA SER A 11 42.73 -3.36 -43.13
C SER A 11 42.26 -2.99 -41.71
N GLU A 12 41.22 -3.56 -41.09
CA GLU A 12 40.95 -4.95 -40.65
C GLU A 12 41.53 -5.30 -39.25
N ALA A 13 40.62 -5.27 -38.25
CA ALA A 13 40.60 -5.98 -36.95
C ALA A 13 39.27 -5.56 -36.26
N ASP A 14 38.14 -6.16 -36.66
CA ASP A 14 37.40 -7.23 -35.94
C ASP A 14 36.53 -6.70 -34.76
N LYS A 15 35.18 -6.83 -34.75
CA LYS A 15 34.31 -8.05 -34.73
C LYS A 15 34.57 -8.90 -33.47
N GLU A 16 33.61 -9.34 -32.66
CA GLU A 16 32.12 -9.39 -32.65
C GLU A 16 31.64 -8.89 -31.25
N VAL A 17 30.37 -8.64 -30.91
CA VAL A 17 29.17 -9.51 -30.95
C VAL A 17 27.91 -8.66 -30.99
N ASN A 18 26.97 -9.03 -31.87
CA ASN A 18 25.58 -8.55 -31.84
C ASN A 18 24.66 -9.76 -31.98
N LEU A 19 23.88 -10.08 -30.95
CA LEU A 19 22.86 -11.14 -30.99
C LEU A 19 21.69 -10.85 -30.05
N SER A 20 20.48 -10.92 -30.63
CA SER A 20 19.19 -11.17 -29.98
C SER A 20 18.78 -10.31 -28.78
N SER A 21 18.20 -9.14 -29.05
CA SER A 21 17.34 -8.40 -28.11
C SER A 21 15.85 -8.62 -28.39
N THR A 22 15.44 -9.89 -28.45
CA THR A 22 14.04 -10.33 -28.58
C THR A 22 13.90 -11.71 -27.91
N ASN A 23 13.72 -11.74 -26.58
CA ASN A 23 13.19 -12.87 -25.78
C ASN A 23 13.25 -12.58 -24.25
N VAL A 24 12.51 -11.58 -23.76
CA VAL A 24 12.45 -11.25 -22.31
C VAL A 24 11.02 -11.20 -21.76
N VAL A 25 9.99 -11.38 -22.60
CA VAL A 25 8.57 -11.23 -22.19
C VAL A 25 7.85 -12.57 -21.96
N GLU A 26 8.34 -13.69 -22.51
CA GLU A 26 7.62 -14.98 -22.47
C GLU A 26 8.03 -15.97 -21.36
N THR A 27 9.12 -15.73 -20.63
CA THR A 27 9.60 -16.68 -19.60
C THR A 27 8.90 -16.57 -18.23
N SER A 28 8.09 -15.53 -17.99
CA SER A 28 7.38 -15.35 -16.71
C SER A 28 6.06 -16.12 -16.59
N SER A 29 5.51 -16.65 -17.68
CA SER A 29 4.18 -17.27 -17.71
C SER A 29 4.20 -18.79 -17.46
N GLN A 30 5.31 -19.49 -17.70
CA GLN A 30 5.39 -20.96 -17.59
C GLN A 30 5.83 -21.47 -16.21
N GLN A 31 6.43 -20.64 -15.35
CA GLN A 31 6.89 -21.08 -14.03
C GLN A 31 5.79 -21.06 -12.95
N ALA A 32 4.63 -20.47 -13.25
CA ALA A 32 3.51 -20.33 -12.29
C ALA A 32 2.61 -21.58 -12.15
N GLN A 33 2.73 -22.56 -13.06
CA GLN A 33 1.80 -23.72 -13.10
C GLN A 33 2.29 -24.97 -12.35
N SER A 34 3.53 -25.00 -11.85
CA SER A 34 4.11 -26.20 -11.22
C SER A 34 3.82 -26.36 -9.71
N ILE A 35 3.37 -25.29 -9.03
CA ILE A 35 3.25 -25.27 -7.56
C ILE A 35 1.86 -25.73 -7.06
N SER A 36 0.84 -25.79 -7.93
CA SER A 36 -0.56 -26.01 -7.52
C SER A 36 -0.93 -27.43 -7.08
N ASN A 37 -0.04 -28.43 -7.24
CA ASN A 37 -0.39 -29.85 -7.10
C ASN A 37 0.25 -30.54 -5.86
N ARG A 38 0.48 -29.79 -4.76
CA ARG A 38 1.15 -30.34 -3.55
C ARG A 38 0.46 -30.08 -2.20
N ILE A 39 -0.82 -29.66 -2.20
CA ILE A 39 -1.57 -29.35 -0.96
C ILE A 39 -2.91 -30.13 -0.88
N GLU A 40 -2.90 -31.42 -1.20
CA GLU A 40 -4.04 -32.34 -0.95
C GLU A 40 -3.57 -33.71 -0.41
N ALA A 41 -2.78 -33.70 0.66
CA ALA A 41 -2.44 -34.93 1.41
C ALA A 41 -2.01 -34.60 2.85
N ASN A 42 -2.97 -34.38 3.76
CA ASN A 42 -2.90 -34.71 5.20
C ASN A 42 -4.13 -34.17 5.95
N GLN A 43 -5.23 -34.92 5.90
CA GLN A 43 -6.29 -34.84 6.92
C GLN A 43 -6.63 -36.26 7.37
N SER A 44 -6.19 -36.64 8.58
CA SER A 44 -6.72 -37.80 9.30
C SER A 44 -6.33 -37.79 10.78
N THR A 45 -7.35 -37.93 11.62
CA THR A 45 -7.33 -38.56 12.96
C THR A 45 -6.62 -37.86 14.12
N THR A 46 -7.42 -37.30 15.05
CA THR A 46 -7.32 -37.63 16.49
C THR A 46 -8.60 -37.23 17.24
N GLN A 47 -9.04 -38.08 18.18
CA GLN A 47 -10.25 -37.86 19.01
C GLN A 47 -9.92 -37.10 20.30
N PRO A 48 -10.88 -36.40 20.93
CA PRO A 48 -10.70 -35.80 22.24
C PRO A 48 -10.94 -36.83 23.36
N ALA A 49 -9.97 -36.94 24.29
CA ALA A 49 -10.15 -37.67 25.54
C ALA A 49 -10.78 -36.77 26.61
N SER A 50 -11.65 -37.36 27.42
CA SER A 50 -12.32 -36.73 28.56
C SER A 50 -11.54 -36.96 29.86
N ASP A 51 -11.41 -35.94 30.72
CA ASP A 51 -11.29 -36.13 32.18
C ASP A 51 -11.64 -34.83 32.96
N PRO A 52 -11.93 -34.91 34.27
CA PRO A 52 -12.78 -33.93 34.98
C PRO A 52 -12.02 -32.82 35.71
N HIS A 53 -12.75 -31.75 36.07
CA HIS A 53 -12.26 -30.62 36.89
C HIS A 53 -13.12 -30.44 38.15
N PRO A 54 -12.56 -30.12 39.35
CA PRO A 54 -13.32 -30.21 40.61
C PRO A 54 -14.29 -29.05 40.91
N GLU A 55 -15.13 -29.29 41.92
CA GLU A 55 -16.20 -28.43 42.44
C GLU A 55 -15.72 -27.03 42.90
N ARG A 56 -16.60 -26.02 42.76
CA ARG A 56 -16.44 -24.69 43.37
C ARG A 56 -17.44 -24.49 44.50
N THR A 57 -16.98 -23.93 45.61
CA THR A 57 -17.78 -23.74 46.83
C THR A 57 -18.72 -22.51 46.77
N PRO A 58 -19.83 -22.50 47.54
CA PRO A 58 -20.92 -21.50 47.36
C PRO A 58 -20.61 -20.05 47.75
N GLN A 59 -19.42 -19.74 48.29
CA GLN A 59 -19.13 -18.40 48.83
C GLN A 59 -18.69 -17.37 47.77
N GLN A 60 -18.28 -17.78 46.56
CA GLN A 60 -17.88 -16.82 45.51
C GLN A 60 -19.05 -16.19 44.73
N GLN A 61 -20.28 -16.70 44.83
CA GLN A 61 -21.42 -16.15 44.09
C GLN A 61 -22.00 -14.86 44.69
N LYS A 62 -21.70 -14.52 45.95
CA LYS A 62 -22.34 -13.39 46.65
C LYS A 62 -21.71 -12.02 46.41
N GLN A 63 -20.49 -11.95 45.87
CA GLN A 63 -19.81 -10.67 45.54
C GLN A 63 -20.04 -10.18 44.10
N MET A 64 -20.69 -10.96 43.23
CA MET A 64 -20.90 -10.59 41.82
C MET A 64 -22.22 -9.87 41.50
N GLN A 65 -23.05 -9.59 42.52
CA GLN A 65 -24.36 -8.92 42.33
C GLN A 65 -24.37 -7.43 42.72
N GLU A 66 -23.40 -6.94 43.49
CA GLU A 66 -23.46 -5.58 44.06
C GLU A 66 -22.83 -4.49 43.18
N ASN A 67 -21.93 -4.85 42.25
CA ASN A 67 -21.28 -3.89 41.34
C ASN A 67 -22.09 -3.54 40.06
N ARG A 68 -23.38 -3.91 39.96
CA ARG A 68 -24.24 -3.58 38.79
C ARG A 68 -25.09 -2.31 38.96
N ARG A 69 -24.64 -1.33 39.75
CA ARG A 69 -25.36 -0.06 39.98
C ARG A 69 -24.50 1.20 39.89
N LEU A 70 -23.73 1.33 38.81
CA LEU A 70 -23.19 2.60 38.31
C LEU A 70 -22.81 2.43 36.83
N GLY A 71 -23.23 3.36 35.97
CA GLY A 71 -22.99 3.30 34.52
C GLY A 71 -24.25 3.05 33.67
N SER A 72 -25.15 4.05 33.63
CA SER A 72 -26.24 4.08 32.65
C SER A 72 -25.68 4.39 31.25
N PHE A 73 -25.36 3.36 30.48
CA PHE A 73 -25.05 3.53 29.06
C PHE A 73 -26.29 3.99 28.29
N PRO A 74 -26.19 4.99 27.37
CA PRO A 74 -27.31 5.40 26.55
C PRO A 74 -27.76 4.24 25.67
N SER A 75 -29.04 3.89 25.76
CA SER A 75 -29.64 2.69 25.17
C SER A 75 -29.85 2.73 23.64
N ASP A 76 -29.41 3.80 22.97
CA ASP A 76 -29.64 4.01 21.54
C ASP A 76 -28.51 3.47 20.66
N LEU A 77 -28.47 2.14 20.52
CA LEU A 77 -27.65 1.47 19.51
C LEU A 77 -28.17 1.66 18.07
N SER A 78 -29.32 2.32 17.84
CA SER A 78 -29.84 2.52 16.48
C SER A 78 -28.97 3.50 15.69
N SER A 79 -28.51 4.57 16.35
CA SER A 79 -27.57 5.56 15.81
C SER A 79 -26.23 4.93 15.41
N MET A 80 -25.68 4.00 16.22
CA MET A 80 -24.45 3.27 15.87
C MET A 80 -24.63 2.32 14.67
N LYS A 81 -25.83 1.78 14.44
CA LYS A 81 -26.08 0.91 13.27
C LYS A 81 -26.04 1.67 11.94
N GLN A 82 -26.31 2.98 11.93
CA GLN A 82 -26.11 3.80 10.72
C GLN A 82 -24.62 4.00 10.40
N ILE A 83 -23.76 4.14 11.41
CA ILE A 83 -22.30 4.33 11.23
C ILE A 83 -21.65 3.13 10.54
N PHE A 84 -22.12 1.91 10.82
CA PHE A 84 -21.63 0.67 10.21
C PHE A 84 -22.53 0.11 9.10
N SER A 85 -23.50 0.88 8.60
CA SER A 85 -24.39 0.44 7.52
C SER A 85 -23.67 0.50 6.17
N LEU A 86 -23.00 -0.60 5.82
CA LEU A 86 -22.46 -0.80 4.47
C LEU A 86 -23.62 -0.90 3.47
N LYS A 87 -23.88 0.20 2.75
CA LYS A 87 -24.86 0.26 1.67
C LYS A 87 -24.59 -0.85 0.65
N SER A 88 -25.65 -1.44 0.11
CA SER A 88 -25.51 -2.48 -0.92
C SER A 88 -24.89 -1.91 -2.20
N LYS A 89 -24.20 -2.75 -2.98
CA LYS A 89 -23.60 -2.33 -4.27
C LYS A 89 -24.63 -1.70 -5.22
N SER A 90 -25.87 -2.21 -5.23
CA SER A 90 -26.97 -1.67 -6.05
C SER A 90 -27.48 -0.31 -5.53
N GLN A 91 -27.53 -0.11 -4.21
CA GLN A 91 -27.87 1.18 -3.62
C GLN A 91 -26.80 2.23 -3.92
N MET A 92 -25.51 1.91 -3.73
CA MET A 92 -24.41 2.80 -4.09
C MET A 92 -24.37 3.12 -5.59
N ALA A 93 -24.73 2.17 -6.46
CA ALA A 93 -24.86 2.43 -7.89
C ALA A 93 -25.98 3.43 -8.20
N ARG A 94 -27.17 3.24 -7.61
CA ARG A 94 -28.30 4.18 -7.76
C ARG A 94 -27.95 5.59 -7.30
N GLU A 95 -27.32 5.72 -6.13
CA GLU A 95 -26.90 7.01 -5.59
C GLU A 95 -25.91 7.71 -6.53
N ARG A 96 -24.93 6.98 -7.09
CA ARG A 96 -23.99 7.51 -8.09
C ARG A 96 -24.66 8.00 -9.38
N PHE A 97 -25.69 7.32 -9.87
CA PHE A 97 -26.44 7.77 -11.05
C PHE A 97 -27.42 8.92 -10.77
N SER A 98 -27.77 9.19 -9.50
CA SER A 98 -28.62 10.33 -9.12
C SER A 98 -27.87 11.63 -8.81
N MET A 99 -26.55 11.58 -8.60
CA MET A 99 -25.72 12.77 -8.36
C MET A 99 -25.52 13.59 -9.64
N LYS A 100 -25.29 14.89 -9.49
CA LYS A 100 -24.85 15.74 -10.60
C LYS A 100 -23.42 15.37 -11.02
N ALA A 101 -23.08 15.56 -12.28
CA ALA A 101 -21.74 15.21 -12.80
C ALA A 101 -20.60 15.88 -12.00
N GLN A 102 -20.72 17.18 -11.71
CA GLN A 102 -19.72 17.91 -10.91
C GLN A 102 -19.59 17.35 -9.49
N GLU A 103 -20.71 17.10 -8.82
CA GLU A 103 -20.78 16.52 -7.47
C GLU A 103 -20.15 15.11 -7.43
N TYR A 104 -20.36 14.29 -8.47
CA TYR A 104 -19.67 13.01 -8.63
C TYR A 104 -18.15 13.19 -8.71
N LEU A 105 -17.67 14.12 -9.54
CA LEU A 105 -16.24 14.38 -9.72
C LEU A 105 -15.57 14.84 -8.41
N ASP A 106 -16.22 15.75 -7.67
CA ASP A 106 -15.67 16.35 -6.45
C ASP A 106 -15.70 15.40 -5.24
N SER A 107 -16.76 14.60 -5.12
CA SER A 107 -16.90 13.58 -4.07
C SER A 107 -15.94 12.41 -4.26
N HIS A 108 -15.70 11.97 -5.50
CA HIS A 108 -14.82 10.84 -5.83
C HIS A 108 -13.39 11.26 -6.18
N LYS A 109 -13.08 12.57 -6.12
CA LYS A 109 -11.76 13.15 -6.48
C LYS A 109 -11.31 12.80 -7.91
N MET A 110 -12.26 12.62 -8.82
CA MET A 110 -12.00 12.23 -10.22
C MET A 110 -11.24 13.29 -11.01
N SER A 111 -11.34 14.56 -10.61
CA SER A 111 -10.63 15.69 -11.23
C SER A 111 -9.12 15.47 -11.27
N ILE A 112 -8.52 14.93 -10.20
CA ILE A 112 -7.07 14.61 -10.15
C ILE A 112 -6.68 13.63 -11.24
N TYR A 113 -7.48 12.56 -11.43
CA TYR A 113 -7.21 11.52 -12.43
C TYR A 113 -7.43 12.02 -13.86
N LEU A 114 -8.47 12.81 -14.09
CA LEU A 114 -8.78 13.38 -15.40
C LEU A 114 -7.74 14.44 -15.81
N GLN A 115 -7.36 15.33 -14.90
CA GLN A 115 -6.30 16.33 -15.15
C GLN A 115 -4.97 15.65 -15.48
N ASP A 116 -4.62 14.58 -14.78
CA ASP A 116 -3.40 13.82 -15.03
C ASP A 116 -3.43 13.11 -16.39
N ALA A 117 -4.50 12.38 -16.70
CA ALA A 117 -4.67 11.73 -18.00
C ALA A 117 -4.65 12.75 -19.16
N ILE A 118 -5.33 13.89 -19.02
CA ILE A 118 -5.32 14.98 -20.00
C ILE A 118 -3.91 15.57 -20.16
N LYS A 119 -3.18 15.78 -19.07
CA LYS A 119 -1.79 16.24 -19.12
C LYS A 119 -0.93 15.26 -19.91
N ILE A 120 -1.02 13.96 -19.64
CA ILE A 120 -0.26 12.92 -20.37
C ILE A 120 -0.62 12.93 -21.87
N ILE A 121 -1.91 13.05 -22.22
CA ILE A 121 -2.39 13.17 -23.61
C ILE A 121 -1.76 14.36 -24.32
N LEU A 122 -1.76 15.54 -23.68
CA LEU A 122 -1.23 16.78 -24.24
C LEU A 122 0.31 16.74 -24.36
N ASP A 123 1.00 16.28 -23.32
CA ASP A 123 2.47 16.16 -23.28
C ASP A 123 2.99 15.19 -24.35
N ARG A 124 2.28 14.08 -24.59
CA ARG A 124 2.64 13.07 -25.61
C ARG A 124 2.12 13.40 -27.01
N LYS A 125 1.18 14.36 -27.14
CA LYS A 125 0.41 14.63 -28.37
C LYS A 125 -0.25 13.35 -28.92
N GLU A 126 -0.92 12.63 -28.02
CA GLU A 126 -1.49 11.31 -28.30
C GLU A 126 -2.48 11.35 -29.47
N GLU A 127 -2.29 10.48 -30.48
CA GLU A 127 -3.16 10.41 -31.66
C GLU A 127 -4.53 9.83 -31.33
N LYS A 128 -4.59 8.95 -30.32
CA LYS A 128 -5.81 8.28 -29.85
C LYS A 128 -6.07 8.55 -28.37
N PRO A 129 -6.49 9.77 -28.01
CA PRO A 129 -6.64 10.18 -26.61
C PRO A 129 -7.66 9.34 -25.82
N LEU A 130 -8.65 8.72 -26.49
CA LEU A 130 -9.63 7.84 -25.86
C LEU A 130 -9.05 6.47 -25.48
N ASP A 131 -8.11 5.95 -26.27
CA ASP A 131 -7.43 4.68 -25.99
C ASP A 131 -6.51 4.87 -24.77
N LEU A 132 -5.72 5.95 -24.76
CA LEU A 132 -4.89 6.32 -23.59
C LEU A 132 -5.72 6.56 -22.33
N LEU A 133 -6.87 7.25 -22.43
CA LEU A 133 -7.75 7.45 -21.28
C LEU A 133 -8.26 6.12 -20.71
N THR A 134 -8.56 5.16 -21.59
CA THR A 134 -8.97 3.80 -21.21
C THR A 134 -7.84 3.05 -20.51
N ASP A 135 -6.63 3.08 -21.07
CA ASP A 135 -5.45 2.43 -20.49
C ASP A 135 -5.01 3.07 -19.16
N TYR A 136 -5.12 4.40 -19.04
CA TYR A 136 -4.87 5.12 -17.80
C TYR A 136 -5.81 4.65 -16.67
N PHE A 137 -7.12 4.52 -16.94
CA PHE A 137 -8.05 4.02 -15.93
C PHE A 137 -7.89 2.52 -15.67
N ASN A 138 -7.54 1.70 -16.66
CA ASN A 138 -7.16 0.30 -16.45
C ASN A 138 -5.92 0.17 -15.53
N THR A 139 -4.93 1.05 -15.71
CA THR A 139 -3.71 1.13 -14.88
C THR A 139 -4.05 1.63 -13.47
N THR A 140 -4.99 2.57 -13.35
CA THR A 140 -5.52 3.07 -12.06
C THR A 140 -6.25 1.96 -11.28
N LEU A 141 -7.03 1.11 -11.96
CA LEU A 141 -7.72 -0.02 -11.35
C LEU A 141 -6.76 -1.11 -10.83
N LYS A 142 -5.57 -1.25 -11.42
CA LYS A 142 -4.49 -2.12 -10.92
C LYS A 142 -3.69 -1.49 -9.77
N GLY A 143 -3.82 -0.17 -9.56
CA GLY A 143 -3.02 0.61 -8.61
C GLY A 143 -1.60 0.89 -9.07
N GLU A 144 -1.31 0.77 -10.36
CA GLU A 144 0.01 0.94 -10.96
C GLU A 144 0.30 2.40 -11.32
N HIS A 145 -0.73 3.24 -11.41
CA HIS A 145 -0.66 4.67 -11.74
C HIS A 145 0.13 5.51 -10.71
N ILE A 146 0.42 4.95 -9.53
CA ILE A 146 1.20 5.60 -8.46
C ILE A 146 2.71 5.46 -8.65
N LEU A 147 3.17 4.55 -9.51
CA LEU A 147 4.59 4.21 -9.63
C LEU A 147 5.37 5.39 -10.22
N LEU A 148 6.50 5.74 -9.60
CA LEU A 148 7.39 6.83 -10.02
C LEU A 148 6.68 8.19 -10.08
N ARG A 149 5.75 8.42 -9.14
CA ARG A 149 5.00 9.67 -9.00
C ARG A 149 5.49 10.48 -7.79
N GLU A 150 5.37 11.79 -7.92
CA GLU A 150 5.63 12.76 -6.85
C GLU A 150 4.70 12.53 -5.65
N TYR A 151 5.20 12.80 -4.45
CA TYR A 151 4.50 12.65 -3.19
C TYR A 151 3.19 13.43 -3.15
N ALA A 152 3.15 14.61 -3.79
CA ALA A 152 1.94 15.40 -3.92
C ALA A 152 0.81 14.60 -4.58
N PHE A 153 1.08 13.87 -5.67
CA PHE A 153 0.09 13.01 -6.34
C PHE A 153 -0.22 11.74 -5.54
N VAL A 154 0.83 11.09 -5.00
CA VAL A 154 0.72 9.87 -4.20
C VAL A 154 -0.13 10.08 -2.94
N SER A 155 -0.03 11.25 -2.31
CA SER A 155 -0.81 11.63 -1.13
C SER A 155 -2.19 12.22 -1.44
N ALA A 156 -2.49 12.65 -2.67
CA ALA A 156 -3.68 13.45 -3.01
C ALA A 156 -5.05 12.77 -2.77
N THR A 157 -5.13 11.44 -2.78
CA THR A 157 -6.39 10.71 -2.54
C THR A 157 -6.17 9.47 -1.68
N GLN A 158 -7.21 9.04 -0.96
CA GLN A 158 -7.19 7.78 -0.19
C GLN A 158 -6.92 6.56 -1.09
N LEU A 159 -7.39 6.58 -2.34
CA LEU A 159 -7.10 5.52 -3.32
C LEU A 159 -5.61 5.52 -3.68
N ASN A 160 -5.01 6.68 -3.96
CA ASN A 160 -3.58 6.78 -4.26
C ASN A 160 -2.73 6.30 -3.06
N ARG A 161 -3.08 6.71 -1.83
CA ARG A 161 -2.41 6.24 -0.60
C ARG A 161 -2.50 4.71 -0.46
N LYS A 162 -3.69 4.14 -0.67
CA LYS A 162 -3.91 2.68 -0.63
C LYS A 162 -3.07 1.95 -1.68
N CYS A 163 -3.10 2.41 -2.93
CA CYS A 163 -2.34 1.80 -4.03
C CYS A 163 -0.83 1.90 -3.75
N PHE A 164 -0.34 3.04 -3.27
CA PHE A 164 1.07 3.22 -2.89
C PHE A 164 1.54 2.20 -1.84
N LEU A 165 0.77 2.02 -0.76
CA LEU A 165 1.07 1.00 0.25
C LEU A 165 0.99 -0.43 -0.30
N GLN A 166 0.10 -0.70 -1.25
CA GLN A 166 0.06 -2.00 -1.94
C GLN A 166 1.31 -2.22 -2.82
N GLN A 167 1.77 -1.20 -3.54
CA GLN A 167 2.97 -1.32 -4.37
C GLN A 167 4.25 -1.46 -3.51
N ILE A 168 4.39 -0.69 -2.43
CA ILE A 168 5.47 -0.89 -1.42
C ILE A 168 5.50 -2.34 -0.96
N ARG A 169 4.35 -2.89 -0.53
CA ARG A 169 4.27 -4.28 -0.09
C ARG A 169 4.62 -5.29 -1.17
N LYS A 170 4.22 -5.07 -2.44
CA LYS A 170 4.59 -5.95 -3.56
C LYS A 170 6.10 -5.92 -3.84
N VAL A 171 6.70 -4.74 -3.92
CA VAL A 171 8.13 -4.57 -4.27
C VAL A 171 9.04 -5.10 -3.16
N PHE A 172 8.65 -4.96 -1.89
CA PHE A 172 9.46 -5.35 -0.73
C PHE A 172 8.95 -6.61 0.01
N HIS A 173 8.09 -7.42 -0.62
CA HIS A 173 7.64 -8.70 -0.05
C HIS A 173 8.78 -9.74 0.05
N SER A 174 9.71 -9.68 -0.90
CA SER A 174 10.73 -10.70 -1.16
C SER A 174 11.98 -10.57 -0.28
N THR A 175 11.86 -10.05 0.93
CA THR A 175 13.00 -9.72 1.81
C THR A 175 13.02 -10.58 3.10
N PRO A 176 12.78 -11.92 3.04
CA PRO A 176 12.52 -12.76 4.22
C PRO A 176 13.73 -12.91 5.16
N TYR A 177 14.92 -12.53 4.70
CA TYR A 177 16.17 -12.59 5.47
C TYR A 177 16.41 -11.37 6.37
N TYR A 178 15.63 -10.29 6.21
CA TYR A 178 15.81 -9.04 6.97
C TYR A 178 14.62 -8.80 7.89
N HIS A 179 14.74 -9.27 9.14
CA HIS A 179 13.75 -8.97 10.18
C HIS A 179 13.90 -7.55 10.76
N THR A 180 15.05 -6.92 10.57
CA THR A 180 15.36 -5.57 11.06
C THR A 180 15.96 -4.72 9.94
N ILE A 181 15.64 -3.42 9.95
CA ILE A 181 16.12 -2.43 8.97
C ILE A 181 16.28 -1.08 9.64
N THR A 182 17.17 -0.20 9.14
CA THR A 182 17.21 1.18 9.63
C THR A 182 16.05 2.01 9.09
N GLY A 183 15.64 3.04 9.83
CA GLY A 183 14.65 4.01 9.33
C GLY A 183 15.10 4.73 8.06
N LEU A 184 16.41 4.91 7.88
CA LEU A 184 17.03 5.50 6.68
C LEU A 184 16.94 4.57 5.47
N ASP A 185 17.34 3.30 5.62
CA ASP A 185 17.31 2.33 4.50
C ASP A 185 15.87 2.09 4.04
N TYR A 186 14.92 1.98 4.97
CA TYR A 186 13.51 1.83 4.63
C TYR A 186 12.93 3.09 3.96
N HIS A 187 13.38 4.29 4.35
CA HIS A 187 13.05 5.53 3.65
C HIS A 187 13.61 5.52 2.21
N GLN A 188 14.86 5.11 2.01
CA GLN A 188 15.47 5.00 0.69
C GLN A 188 14.76 3.95 -0.20
N MET A 189 14.32 2.83 0.37
CA MET A 189 13.51 1.84 -0.33
C MET A 189 12.19 2.45 -0.81
N ILE A 190 11.46 3.20 0.03
CA ILE A 190 10.24 3.90 -0.39
C ILE A 190 10.55 4.92 -1.51
N CYS A 191 11.70 5.60 -1.46
CA CYS A 191 12.14 6.53 -2.49
C CYS A 191 12.40 5.89 -3.87
N LEU A 192 12.51 4.55 -3.98
CA LEU A 192 12.52 3.85 -5.27
C LEU A 192 11.15 3.89 -5.99
N ILE A 193 10.07 4.19 -5.27
CA ILE A 193 8.69 4.26 -5.79
C ILE A 193 8.19 5.71 -5.86
N CYS A 194 8.59 6.56 -4.90
CA CYS A 194 8.24 7.98 -4.81
C CYS A 194 9.46 8.76 -4.30
N SER A 195 10.24 9.34 -5.23
CA SER A 195 11.58 9.88 -4.98
C SER A 195 11.63 11.03 -3.97
N ASP A 196 10.55 11.80 -3.86
CA ASP A 196 10.36 12.95 -2.96
C ASP A 196 9.62 12.59 -1.66
N PHE A 197 9.46 11.29 -1.34
CA PHE A 197 8.74 10.86 -0.13
C PHE A 197 9.30 11.52 1.15
N PRO A 198 8.46 12.18 1.99
CA PRO A 198 8.93 13.09 3.02
C PRO A 198 9.64 12.37 4.17
N ARG A 199 10.92 12.69 4.36
CA ARG A 199 11.75 12.22 5.48
C ARG A 199 11.12 12.53 6.84
N ASN A 200 10.44 13.67 6.98
CA ASN A 200 9.76 14.06 8.22
C ASN A 200 8.63 13.10 8.60
N LEU A 201 7.88 12.56 7.62
CA LEU A 201 6.86 11.55 7.89
C LEU A 201 7.48 10.26 8.43
N MET A 202 8.66 9.86 7.92
CA MET A 202 9.40 8.72 8.46
C MET A 202 9.82 8.97 9.91
N ILE A 203 10.41 10.14 10.21
CA ILE A 203 10.81 10.54 11.58
C ILE A 203 9.60 10.52 12.53
N GLU A 204 8.48 11.13 12.12
CA GLU A 204 7.23 11.16 12.88
C GLU A 204 6.61 9.77 13.10
N THR A 205 6.87 8.82 12.19
CA THR A 205 6.44 7.42 12.31
C THR A 205 7.32 6.65 13.29
N ILE A 206 8.65 6.72 13.14
CA ILE A 206 9.57 5.85 13.88
C ILE A 206 9.80 6.30 15.33
N LYS A 207 9.58 7.58 15.65
CA LYS A 207 9.61 8.08 17.04
C LYS A 207 8.57 7.45 17.96
N THR A 208 7.56 6.75 17.43
CA THR A 208 6.56 6.03 18.23
C THR A 208 6.75 4.51 18.20
N LEU A 209 7.81 4.02 17.56
CA LEU A 209 8.13 2.60 17.51
C LEU A 209 9.19 2.22 18.56
N PRO A 210 9.08 1.03 19.17
CA PRO A 210 10.18 0.45 19.92
C PRO A 210 11.31 0.03 18.96
N LEU A 211 12.55 0.12 19.44
CA LEU A 211 13.72 -0.33 18.69
C LEU A 211 13.72 -1.85 18.49
N ALA A 212 14.38 -2.31 17.43
CA ALA A 212 14.50 -3.74 17.12
C ALA A 212 15.07 -4.53 18.31
N LYS A 213 14.41 -5.66 18.64
CA LYS A 213 14.76 -6.53 19.79
C LYS A 213 14.72 -5.83 21.17
N GLN A 214 14.13 -4.64 21.27
CA GLN A 214 13.94 -3.90 22.51
C GLN A 214 12.44 -3.57 22.71
N THR A 215 12.06 -3.23 23.94
CA THR A 215 10.72 -2.72 24.28
C THR A 215 10.69 -1.20 24.42
N THR A 216 11.84 -0.56 24.41
CA THR A 216 12.03 0.89 24.57
C THR A 216 11.97 1.62 23.24
N ILE A 217 11.34 2.79 23.26
CA ILE A 217 11.41 3.79 22.18
C ILE A 217 12.80 4.46 22.24
N SER A 218 13.26 4.97 21.10
CA SER A 218 14.50 5.73 21.02
C SER A 218 14.53 6.96 21.95
N ALA A 219 15.71 7.25 22.49
CA ALA A 219 16.02 8.55 23.11
C ALA A 219 16.55 9.59 22.09
N LYS A 220 16.84 9.18 20.84
CA LYS A 220 17.25 10.07 19.76
C LYS A 220 16.03 10.76 19.14
N SER A 221 16.27 11.91 18.53
CA SER A 221 15.24 12.73 17.88
C SER A 221 15.76 13.32 16.56
N GLY A 222 14.86 13.92 15.78
CA GLY A 222 15.20 14.52 14.50
C GLY A 222 15.70 13.49 13.49
N THR A 223 16.82 13.76 12.81
CA THR A 223 17.42 12.86 11.82
C THR A 223 18.12 11.65 12.42
N GLU A 224 18.60 11.74 13.66
CA GLU A 224 19.47 10.73 14.29
C GLU A 224 18.77 9.39 14.54
N ILE A 225 17.45 9.42 14.72
CA ILE A 225 16.61 8.23 14.89
C ILE A 225 16.48 7.39 13.60
N LEU A 226 16.77 7.96 12.42
CA LEU A 226 16.74 7.23 11.15
C LEU A 226 17.86 6.18 11.05
N PHE A 227 18.98 6.36 11.76
CA PHE A 227 20.10 5.41 11.78
C PHE A 227 19.88 4.21 12.72
N GLU A 228 18.75 4.15 13.42
CA GLU A 228 18.42 3.06 14.33
C GLU A 228 17.60 1.97 13.65
N GLN A 229 17.73 0.75 14.17
CA GLN A 229 17.07 -0.42 13.61
C GLN A 229 15.69 -0.65 14.24
N PHE A 230 14.72 -0.99 13.40
CA PHE A 230 13.34 -1.32 13.76
C PHE A 230 12.98 -2.69 13.20
N ASP A 231 12.06 -3.40 13.86
CA ASP A 231 11.50 -4.64 13.29
C ASP A 231 10.70 -4.29 12.02
N LEU A 232 11.01 -4.95 10.90
CA LEU A 232 10.49 -4.59 9.58
C LEU A 232 8.95 -4.58 9.53
N ASP A 233 8.30 -5.59 10.10
CA ASP A 233 6.83 -5.69 10.12
C ASP A 233 6.17 -4.54 10.91
N LYS A 234 6.77 -4.15 12.04
CA LYS A 234 6.29 -3.02 12.86
C LYS A 234 6.47 -1.70 12.11
N LEU A 235 7.60 -1.52 11.44
CA LEU A 235 7.90 -0.35 10.63
C LEU A 235 6.94 -0.22 9.43
N GLN A 236 6.72 -1.32 8.70
CA GLN A 236 5.74 -1.38 7.61
C GLN A 236 4.33 -1.06 8.11
N ALA A 237 3.90 -1.63 9.24
CA ALA A 237 2.58 -1.37 9.83
C ALA A 237 2.42 0.09 10.27
N ALA A 238 3.43 0.67 10.93
CA ALA A 238 3.39 2.06 11.35
C ALA A 238 3.37 3.02 10.15
N VAL A 239 4.21 2.81 9.14
CA VAL A 239 4.18 3.64 7.92
C VAL A 239 2.82 3.52 7.22
N CYS A 240 2.19 2.35 7.19
CA CYS A 240 0.83 2.22 6.67
C CYS A 240 -0.18 3.11 7.43
N ILE A 241 -0.09 3.20 8.75
CA ILE A 241 -0.98 4.02 9.58
C ILE A 241 -0.70 5.51 9.38
N TYR A 242 0.55 5.94 9.63
CA TYR A 242 0.95 7.35 9.59
C TYR A 242 0.78 7.98 8.21
N PHE A 243 1.13 7.25 7.14
CA PHE A 243 0.95 7.76 5.77
C PHE A 243 -0.53 7.81 5.37
N TYR A 244 -1.31 6.74 5.62
CA TYR A 244 -2.70 6.70 5.14
C TYR A 244 -3.59 7.73 5.86
N TYR A 245 -3.43 7.83 7.19
CA TYR A 245 -4.20 8.73 8.06
C TYR A 245 -3.50 10.08 8.31
N ASN A 246 -2.52 10.48 7.50
CA ASN A 246 -1.73 11.70 7.73
C ASN A 246 -2.61 12.94 7.96
N GLU A 247 -3.60 13.19 7.09
CA GLU A 247 -4.56 14.30 7.25
C GLU A 247 -5.35 14.24 8.56
N PHE A 248 -5.75 13.03 9.00
CA PHE A 248 -6.46 12.87 10.27
C PHE A 248 -5.54 13.19 11.45
N MET A 249 -4.27 12.73 11.41
CA MET A 249 -3.27 13.04 12.44
C MET A 249 -2.97 14.54 12.50
N GLU A 250 -2.83 15.22 11.36
CA GLU A 250 -2.64 16.68 11.30
C GLU A 250 -3.87 17.42 11.86
N ASN A 251 -5.08 17.06 11.42
CA ASN A 251 -6.32 17.68 11.92
C ASN A 251 -6.47 17.49 13.44
N VAL A 252 -6.18 16.30 13.96
CA VAL A 252 -6.15 16.03 15.41
C VAL A 252 -5.10 16.90 16.10
N ARG A 253 -3.88 17.02 15.55
CA ARG A 253 -2.83 17.89 16.10
C ARG A 253 -3.29 19.35 16.17
N THR A 254 -3.97 19.87 15.13
CA THR A 254 -4.49 21.25 15.13
C THR A 254 -5.68 21.48 16.07
N LEU A 255 -6.39 20.42 16.48
CA LEU A 255 -7.53 20.53 17.40
C LEU A 255 -7.12 20.52 18.88
N PHE A 256 -5.93 19.98 19.19
CA PHE A 256 -5.40 19.83 20.55
C PHE A 256 -4.12 20.66 20.80
N GLN A 257 -3.83 21.64 19.93
CA GLN A 257 -2.81 22.68 20.11
C GLN A 257 -3.44 24.01 20.53
#